data_AF-A0A430Q1F2-F1
#
_entry.id   AF-A0A430Q1F2-F1
#
_cell.length_a   1.000
_cell.length_b   1.000
_cell.length_c   1.000
_cell.angle_alpha   90.00
_cell.angle_beta   90.00
_cell.angle_gamma   90.00
#
_symmetry.space_group_name_H-M   'P 1'
#
loop_
_entity.id
_entity.type
_entity.pdbx_description
1 polymer ?
#
loop_
_entity_poly.entity_id
_entity_poly.type
_entity_poly.pdbx_seq_one_letter_code
_entity_poly.pdbx_strand_id
1 'polypeptide(L)'
;MEAVKQGSAAVALKNHDYAIIVALKRAPSELSSYQEKIIQIDDHVGVAISGLTADGRLLSRSMRRECADSRWAYDEPLPISRLLFKIALKMQVPTQRYGRRPFGVGMLVTGCDALGPHVYYLCPSSNAYDCKCIAIGSRSQSARTYLERHLDEFKGSSLDDLICHGLKALNSTLPNEVSLNIKAYVTSTQFCNWHFSPSELVNLRSDCNTTALKRLQSIKEVEIKNTNENVNNTLTVVGLDPDQEFKIIKHYVYLMKILFDKFTTPQLPNEVYGFAATYFKRFYLNHSVMDFYPRDIMLTCLYVACKAADFPIGLQTFISHIPRNQERYSYLVLNSELFLMESLGYDLWVYTPYQALTGFVIDLVAYQVGNFYYFIYLIALMSYQ
;
A
#
# COMPACT_ATOMS: atom_id res chain seq x y z
N MET A 1 -29.16 10.77 3.17
CA MET A 1 -28.55 11.03 1.83
C MET A 1 -27.45 12.09 1.89
N GLU A 2 -27.58 13.15 2.69
CA GLU A 2 -26.57 14.23 2.78
C GLU A 2 -25.15 13.76 3.11
N ALA A 3 -24.98 12.75 3.97
CA ALA A 3 -23.68 12.16 4.26
C ALA A 3 -22.92 11.70 3.00
N VAL A 4 -23.63 11.20 1.98
CA VAL A 4 -23.01 10.77 0.72
C VAL A 4 -22.45 11.95 -0.05
N LYS A 5 -23.11 13.11 -0.03
CA LYS A 5 -22.67 14.34 -0.71
C LYS A 5 -21.42 14.95 -0.07
N GLN A 6 -21.14 14.63 1.20
CA GLN A 6 -19.94 15.08 1.90
C GLN A 6 -18.71 14.21 1.57
N GLY A 7 -18.90 12.97 1.11
CA GLY A 7 -17.80 12.11 0.65
C GLY A 7 -17.19 12.64 -0.66
N SER A 8 -15.92 12.33 -0.94
CA SER A 8 -15.32 12.76 -2.20
C SER A 8 -15.98 12.08 -3.41
N ALA A 9 -15.79 12.64 -4.60
CA ALA A 9 -16.44 12.13 -5.81
C ALA A 9 -16.01 10.70 -6.17
N ALA A 10 -16.94 9.94 -6.74
CA ALA A 10 -16.70 8.68 -7.43
C ALA A 10 -17.64 8.59 -8.64
N VAL A 11 -17.16 8.01 -9.72
CA VAL A 11 -17.84 7.87 -11.01
C VAL A 11 -17.75 6.42 -11.44
N ALA A 12 -18.85 5.88 -11.95
CA ALA A 12 -18.86 4.57 -12.60
C ALA A 12 -19.60 4.69 -13.94
N LEU A 13 -19.11 3.97 -14.95
CA LEU A 13 -19.70 3.92 -16.29
C LEU A 13 -19.39 2.58 -16.94
N LYS A 14 -20.28 2.14 -17.84
CA LYS A 14 -20.14 0.89 -18.59
C LYS A 14 -20.39 1.11 -20.08
N ASN A 15 -19.70 0.33 -20.90
CA ASN A 15 -20.04 0.09 -22.29
C ASN A 15 -20.60 -1.34 -22.44
N HIS A 16 -20.58 -1.89 -23.66
CA HIS A 16 -21.06 -3.27 -23.90
C HIS A 16 -20.13 -4.34 -23.31
N ASP A 17 -18.84 -4.04 -23.16
CA ASP A 17 -17.82 -5.05 -22.85
C ASP A 17 -17.16 -4.87 -21.48
N TYR A 18 -17.10 -3.64 -20.97
CA TYR A 18 -16.41 -3.22 -19.75
C TYR A 18 -17.29 -2.40 -18.84
N ALA A 19 -17.00 -2.51 -17.55
CA ALA A 19 -17.52 -1.60 -16.54
C ALA A 19 -16.36 -1.04 -15.73
N ILE A 20 -16.33 0.28 -15.54
CA ILE A 20 -15.22 0.97 -14.86
C ILE A 20 -15.70 1.79 -13.67
N ILE A 21 -14.82 1.89 -12.66
CA ILE A 21 -14.97 2.81 -11.52
C ILE A 21 -13.75 3.72 -11.47
N VAL A 22 -14.00 5.02 -11.28
CA VAL A 22 -12.98 6.03 -11.03
C VAL A 22 -13.35 6.79 -9.75
N ALA A 23 -12.41 6.95 -8.82
CA ALA A 23 -12.67 7.63 -7.56
C ALA A 23 -11.61 8.68 -7.25
N LEU A 24 -12.05 9.83 -6.73
CA LEU A 24 -11.15 10.89 -6.29
C LEU A 24 -10.55 10.52 -4.93
N LYS A 25 -9.25 10.23 -4.93
CA LYS A 25 -8.42 10.11 -3.73
C LYS A 25 -8.14 11.52 -3.20
N ARG A 26 -8.57 11.81 -1.97
CA ARG A 26 -8.34 13.09 -1.31
C ARG A 26 -7.63 12.84 0.01
N ALA A 27 -6.42 13.37 0.14
CA ALA A 27 -5.75 13.48 1.43
C ALA A 27 -6.29 14.73 2.16
N PRO A 28 -6.59 14.64 3.47
CA PRO A 28 -7.03 15.80 4.23
C PRO A 28 -5.90 16.83 4.46
N SER A 29 -4.65 16.38 4.48
CA SER A 29 -3.43 17.19 4.57
C SER A 29 -2.29 16.55 3.79
N GLU A 30 -1.23 17.29 3.51
CA GLU A 30 -0.04 16.78 2.80
C GLU A 30 0.64 15.61 3.52
N LEU A 31 0.61 15.62 4.85
CA LEU A 31 1.19 14.57 5.70
C LEU A 31 0.26 13.35 5.88
N SER A 32 -0.97 13.41 5.36
CA SER A 32 -1.96 12.36 5.55
C SER A 32 -2.08 11.47 4.33
N SER A 33 -2.06 10.15 4.55
CA SER A 33 -2.41 9.19 3.51
C SER A 33 -3.86 9.37 3.07
N TYR A 34 -4.13 9.18 1.78
CA TYR A 34 -5.52 9.09 1.30
C TYR A 34 -6.18 7.81 1.82
N GLN A 35 -7.46 7.88 2.12
CA GLN A 35 -8.23 6.66 2.42
C GLN A 35 -8.59 5.95 1.12
N GLU A 36 -8.44 4.63 1.09
CA GLU A 36 -8.92 3.81 -0.03
C GLU A 36 -10.44 3.95 -0.18
N LYS A 37 -10.87 4.26 -1.41
CA LYS A 37 -12.28 4.42 -1.76
C LYS A 37 -12.80 3.33 -2.68
N ILE A 38 -11.91 2.73 -3.47
CA ILE A 38 -12.22 1.59 -4.31
C ILE A 38 -11.77 0.35 -3.54
N ILE A 39 -12.68 -0.59 -3.36
CA ILE A 39 -12.49 -1.81 -2.59
C ILE A 39 -12.83 -2.97 -3.51
N GLN A 40 -11.88 -3.86 -3.73
CA GLN A 40 -12.13 -5.13 -4.42
C GLN A 40 -12.96 -6.05 -3.50
N ILE A 41 -14.04 -6.61 -4.03
CA ILE A 41 -14.93 -7.52 -3.29
C ILE A 41 -14.63 -8.96 -3.68
N ASP A 42 -14.55 -9.23 -4.97
CA ASP A 42 -14.19 -10.53 -5.54
C ASP A 42 -13.42 -10.27 -6.85
N ASP A 43 -12.99 -11.31 -7.53
CA ASP A 43 -12.27 -11.21 -8.81
C ASP A 43 -13.10 -10.48 -9.87
N HIS A 44 -14.43 -10.64 -9.82
CA HIS A 44 -15.39 -10.09 -10.78
C HIS A 44 -16.22 -8.92 -10.24
N VAL A 45 -15.93 -8.39 -9.04
CA VAL A 45 -16.70 -7.29 -8.42
C VAL A 45 -15.79 -6.28 -7.71
N GLY A 46 -15.99 -5.01 -8.05
CA GLY A 46 -15.41 -3.84 -7.39
C GLY A 46 -16.46 -2.89 -6.85
N VAL A 47 -16.10 -2.16 -5.80
CA VAL A 47 -16.98 -1.15 -5.22
C VAL A 47 -16.25 0.15 -4.94
N ALA A 48 -16.86 1.29 -5.28
CA ALA A 48 -16.49 2.58 -4.73
C ALA A 48 -17.46 3.06 -3.65
N ILE A 49 -16.93 3.63 -2.56
CA ILE A 49 -17.72 4.17 -1.46
C ILE A 49 -17.69 5.71 -1.43
N SER A 50 -18.82 6.34 -1.09
CA SER A 50 -18.91 7.76 -0.75
C SER A 50 -19.81 7.99 0.47
N GLY A 51 -19.33 8.78 1.43
CA GLY A 51 -19.99 9.04 2.71
C GLY A 51 -19.19 8.45 3.87
N LEU A 52 -19.86 7.84 4.85
CA LEU A 52 -19.20 7.25 6.02
C LEU A 52 -18.39 6.00 5.63
N THR A 53 -17.06 6.11 5.66
CA THR A 53 -16.14 5.05 5.22
C THR A 53 -16.22 3.79 6.08
N ALA A 54 -16.48 3.94 7.38
CA ALA A 54 -16.69 2.82 8.31
C ALA A 54 -17.89 1.94 7.88
N ASP A 55 -19.00 2.57 7.49
CA ASP A 55 -20.20 1.88 7.00
C ASP A 55 -19.91 1.16 5.68
N GLY A 56 -19.19 1.84 4.77
CA GLY A 56 -18.77 1.27 3.48
C GLY A 56 -17.90 0.03 3.65
N ARG A 57 -16.95 0.05 4.59
CA ARG A 57 -16.11 -1.11 4.92
C ARG A 57 -16.90 -2.26 5.53
N LEU A 58 -17.88 -1.96 6.40
CA LEU A 58 -18.74 -3.00 6.99
C LEU A 58 -19.58 -3.70 5.92
N LEU A 59 -20.17 -2.94 4.99
CA LEU A 59 -20.93 -3.49 3.86
C LEU A 59 -20.02 -4.27 2.90
N SER A 60 -18.83 -3.75 2.60
CA SER A 60 -17.84 -4.44 1.75
C SER A 60 -17.40 -5.78 2.35
N ARG A 61 -17.16 -5.85 3.67
CA ARG A 61 -16.88 -7.13 4.35
C ARG A 61 -18.06 -8.10 4.26
N SER A 62 -19.30 -7.59 4.34
CA SER A 62 -20.48 -8.42 4.14
C SER A 62 -20.54 -8.94 2.70
N MET A 63 -20.28 -8.09 1.69
CA MET A 63 -20.24 -8.49 0.28
C MET A 63 -19.20 -9.57 0.01
N ARG A 64 -17.98 -9.42 0.55
CA ARG A 64 -16.91 -10.44 0.44
C ARG A 64 -17.35 -11.78 1.01
N ARG A 65 -18.01 -11.77 2.17
CA ARG A 65 -18.55 -12.99 2.77
C ARG A 65 -19.60 -13.64 1.87
N GLU A 66 -20.55 -12.87 1.35
CA GLU A 66 -21.59 -13.43 0.46
C GLU A 66 -21.00 -14.03 -0.84
N CYS A 67 -19.93 -13.43 -1.39
CA CYS A 67 -19.25 -13.96 -2.58
C CYS A 67 -18.49 -15.24 -2.24
N ALA A 68 -17.73 -15.25 -1.15
CA ALA A 68 -17.01 -16.43 -0.68
C ALA A 68 -17.95 -17.59 -0.35
N ASP A 69 -19.08 -17.32 0.32
CA ASP A 69 -20.09 -18.33 0.64
C ASP A 69 -20.71 -18.93 -0.63
N SER A 70 -20.95 -18.11 -1.66
CA SER A 70 -21.47 -18.58 -2.95
C SER A 70 -20.46 -19.48 -3.66
N ARG A 71 -19.20 -19.06 -3.72
CA ARG A 71 -18.13 -19.84 -4.35
C ARG A 71 -17.89 -21.14 -3.61
N TRP A 72 -17.94 -21.13 -2.27
CA TRP A 72 -17.81 -22.34 -1.47
C TRP A 72 -19.00 -23.31 -1.67
N ALA A 73 -20.22 -22.80 -1.77
CA ALA A 73 -21.42 -23.64 -1.87
C ALA A 73 -21.71 -24.17 -3.28
N TYR A 74 -21.38 -23.40 -4.32
CA TYR A 74 -21.80 -23.67 -5.70
C TYR A 74 -20.65 -23.69 -6.71
N ASP A 75 -19.42 -23.38 -6.29
CA ASP A 75 -18.24 -23.25 -7.17
C ASP A 75 -18.41 -22.23 -8.32
N GLU A 76 -19.32 -21.27 -8.14
CA GLU A 76 -19.62 -20.23 -9.13
C GLU A 76 -19.51 -18.81 -8.53
N PRO A 77 -19.04 -17.83 -9.32
CA PRO A 77 -19.02 -16.44 -8.90
C PRO A 77 -20.45 -15.93 -8.69
N LEU A 78 -20.69 -15.20 -7.59
CA LEU A 78 -22.02 -14.71 -7.24
C LEU A 78 -22.49 -13.64 -8.25
N PRO A 79 -23.65 -13.81 -8.92
CA PRO A 79 -24.19 -12.79 -9.82
C PRO A 79 -24.44 -11.45 -9.10
N ILE A 80 -24.15 -10.34 -9.77
CA ILE A 80 -24.08 -9.01 -9.13
C ILE A 80 -25.46 -8.57 -8.65
N SER A 81 -26.50 -8.88 -9.41
CA SER A 81 -27.90 -8.60 -9.04
C SER A 81 -28.29 -9.30 -7.73
N ARG A 82 -27.87 -10.57 -7.54
CA ARG A 82 -28.13 -11.34 -6.32
C ARG A 82 -27.33 -10.82 -5.13
N LEU A 83 -26.06 -10.45 -5.35
CA LEU A 83 -25.24 -9.79 -4.34
C LEU A 83 -25.91 -8.50 -3.85
N LEU A 84 -26.34 -7.65 -4.77
CA LEU A 84 -27.00 -6.37 -4.44
C LEU A 84 -28.29 -6.56 -3.67
N PHE A 85 -29.12 -7.53 -4.06
CA PHE A 85 -30.36 -7.84 -3.33
C PHE A 85 -30.09 -8.21 -1.87
N LYS A 86 -29.09 -9.08 -1.61
CA LYS A 86 -28.69 -9.45 -0.25
C LYS A 86 -28.20 -8.25 0.57
N ILE A 87 -27.41 -7.37 -0.03
CA ILE A 87 -26.88 -6.20 0.66
C ILE A 87 -27.96 -5.14 0.88
N ALA A 88 -28.84 -4.92 -0.09
CA ALA A 88 -30.00 -4.05 0.06
C ALA A 88 -30.84 -4.52 1.25
N LEU A 89 -31.22 -5.80 1.33
CA LEU A 89 -31.93 -6.34 2.50
C LEU A 89 -31.20 -6.04 3.82
N LYS A 90 -29.88 -6.20 3.86
CA LYS A 90 -29.07 -5.85 5.04
C LYS A 90 -29.15 -4.35 5.37
N MET A 91 -29.12 -3.48 4.37
CA MET A 91 -29.24 -2.03 4.52
C MET A 91 -30.64 -1.58 4.93
N GLN A 92 -31.67 -2.36 4.58
CA GLN A 92 -33.05 -2.07 4.92
C GLN A 92 -33.40 -2.37 6.39
N VAL A 93 -32.75 -3.35 7.02
CA VAL A 93 -33.09 -3.71 8.42
C VAL A 93 -32.96 -2.51 9.40
N PRO A 94 -31.87 -1.71 9.37
CA PRO A 94 -31.77 -0.52 10.23
C PRO A 94 -32.73 0.63 9.90
N THR A 95 -33.38 0.64 8.73
CA THR A 95 -34.39 1.67 8.40
C THR A 95 -35.75 1.35 9.01
N GLN A 96 -35.97 0.10 9.41
CA GLN A 96 -37.24 -0.39 9.97
C GLN A 96 -37.21 -0.52 11.50
N ARG A 97 -36.04 -0.43 12.14
CA ARG A 97 -35.86 -0.68 13.58
C ARG A 97 -35.24 0.53 14.27
N TYR A 98 -35.87 0.98 15.35
CA TYR A 98 -35.43 2.15 16.13
C TYR A 98 -34.02 2.03 16.75
N GLY A 99 -33.57 0.82 17.09
CA GLY A 99 -32.29 0.60 17.79
C GLY A 99 -31.02 0.64 16.93
N ARG A 100 -31.11 0.94 15.62
CA ARG A 100 -29.94 1.07 14.75
C ARG A 100 -30.10 2.26 13.81
N ARG A 101 -29.01 2.95 13.49
CA ARG A 101 -29.02 4.00 12.48
C ARG A 101 -28.92 3.42 11.07
N PRO A 102 -29.53 4.07 10.06
CA PRO A 102 -29.28 3.76 8.65
C PRO A 102 -27.80 3.90 8.29
N PHE A 103 -27.40 3.18 7.24
CA PHE A 103 -26.06 3.29 6.68
C PHE A 103 -25.89 4.64 5.98
N GLY A 104 -24.85 5.39 6.35
CA GLY A 104 -24.55 6.72 5.81
C GLY A 104 -23.62 6.70 4.60
N VAL A 105 -23.69 5.66 3.77
CA VAL A 105 -22.80 5.43 2.63
C VAL A 105 -23.59 5.15 1.36
N GLY A 106 -23.16 5.75 0.25
CA GLY A 106 -23.57 5.37 -1.10
C GLY A 106 -22.47 4.52 -1.72
N MET A 107 -22.84 3.45 -2.41
CA MET A 107 -21.89 2.52 -3.02
C MET A 107 -22.14 2.45 -4.52
N LEU A 108 -21.08 2.64 -5.30
CA LEU A 108 -21.06 2.27 -6.71
C LEU A 108 -20.53 0.85 -6.78
N VAL A 109 -21.37 -0.09 -7.18
CA VAL A 109 -20.99 -1.49 -7.34
C VAL A 109 -20.83 -1.74 -8.83
N THR A 110 -19.69 -2.30 -9.21
CA THR A 110 -19.35 -2.52 -10.61
C THR A 110 -18.80 -3.92 -10.71
N GLY A 111 -19.32 -4.69 -11.66
CA GLY A 111 -19.05 -6.11 -11.77
C GLY A 111 -19.17 -6.56 -13.23
N CYS A 112 -18.55 -7.67 -13.57
CA CYS A 112 -18.88 -8.40 -14.80
C CYS A 112 -19.36 -9.78 -14.42
N ASP A 113 -20.50 -10.20 -14.94
CA ASP A 113 -21.01 -11.57 -14.79
C ASP A 113 -21.31 -12.16 -16.17
N ALA A 114 -21.94 -13.34 -16.22
CA ALA A 114 -22.24 -14.02 -17.48
C ALA A 114 -23.17 -13.22 -18.42
N LEU A 115 -23.90 -12.22 -17.92
CA LEU A 115 -24.74 -11.33 -18.71
C LEU A 115 -24.00 -10.06 -19.17
N GLY A 116 -22.76 -9.87 -18.73
CA GLY A 116 -21.87 -8.81 -19.16
C GLY A 116 -21.54 -7.79 -18.06
N PRO A 117 -21.13 -6.56 -18.44
CA PRO A 117 -20.75 -5.51 -17.52
C PRO A 117 -21.95 -4.86 -16.84
N HIS A 118 -21.85 -4.65 -15.53
CA HIS A 118 -22.88 -4.02 -14.71
C HIS A 118 -22.34 -2.87 -13.87
N VAL A 119 -23.11 -1.80 -13.79
CA VAL A 119 -22.89 -0.65 -12.91
C VAL A 119 -24.17 -0.42 -12.13
N TYR A 120 -24.07 -0.54 -10.81
CA TYR A 120 -25.18 -0.34 -9.90
C TYR A 120 -24.87 0.76 -8.89
N TYR A 121 -25.89 1.56 -8.57
CA TYR A 121 -25.83 2.50 -7.48
C TYR A 121 -26.71 2.02 -6.33
N LEU A 122 -26.09 1.80 -5.18
CA LEU A 122 -26.77 1.45 -3.94
C LEU A 122 -26.88 2.68 -3.03
N CYS A 123 -28.11 3.13 -2.82
CA CYS A 123 -28.44 4.27 -1.97
C CYS A 123 -28.45 3.90 -0.48
N PRO A 124 -28.18 4.86 0.43
CA PRO A 124 -28.47 4.74 1.87
C PRO A 124 -29.90 4.29 2.22
N SER A 125 -30.86 4.55 1.32
CA SER A 125 -32.26 4.15 1.46
C SER A 125 -32.54 2.71 1.04
N SER A 126 -31.49 1.90 0.85
CA SER A 126 -31.59 0.50 0.40
C SER A 126 -32.10 0.30 -1.03
N ASN A 127 -32.23 1.35 -1.82
CA ASN A 127 -32.57 1.22 -3.25
C ASN A 127 -31.30 0.91 -4.06
N ALA A 128 -31.38 -0.07 -4.94
CA ALA A 128 -30.35 -0.39 -5.93
C ALA A 128 -30.85 0.01 -7.32
N TYR A 129 -30.06 0.78 -8.06
CA TYR A 129 -30.38 1.24 -9.41
C TYR A 129 -29.38 0.69 -10.41
N ASP A 130 -29.83 0.01 -11.47
CA ASP A 130 -28.99 -0.30 -12.62
C ASP A 130 -28.76 0.97 -13.44
N CYS A 131 -27.50 1.30 -13.71
CA CYS A 131 -27.10 2.53 -14.35
C CYS A 131 -26.19 2.24 -15.54
N LYS A 132 -26.30 3.05 -16.60
CA LYS A 132 -25.28 3.10 -17.67
C LYS A 132 -24.04 3.85 -17.20
N CYS A 133 -24.27 4.94 -16.49
CA CYS A 133 -23.25 5.75 -15.86
C CYS A 133 -23.85 6.46 -14.64
N ILE A 134 -23.05 6.69 -13.62
CA ILE A 134 -23.48 7.39 -12.41
C ILE A 134 -22.28 8.02 -11.71
N ALA A 135 -22.51 9.16 -11.06
CA ALA A 135 -21.55 9.79 -10.17
C ALA A 135 -22.19 10.05 -8.80
N ILE A 136 -21.40 9.86 -7.74
CA ILE A 136 -21.79 10.14 -6.34
C ILE A 136 -20.71 10.95 -5.64
N GLY A 137 -21.05 11.53 -4.49
CA GLY A 137 -20.12 12.34 -3.71
C GLY A 137 -20.20 13.83 -3.99
N SER A 138 -19.23 14.56 -3.44
CA SER A 138 -19.09 16.00 -3.51
C SER A 138 -19.01 16.48 -4.95
N ARG A 139 -19.86 17.44 -5.32
CA ARG A 139 -19.92 18.02 -6.68
C ARG A 139 -20.15 17.00 -7.79
N SER A 140 -20.76 15.86 -7.48
CA SER A 140 -21.09 14.84 -8.49
C SER A 140 -22.05 15.31 -9.58
N GLN A 141 -22.77 16.41 -9.38
CA GLN A 141 -23.67 16.97 -10.40
C GLN A 141 -22.94 17.37 -11.69
N SER A 142 -21.75 17.98 -11.61
CA SER A 142 -20.98 18.34 -12.80
C SER A 142 -20.53 17.11 -13.59
N ALA A 143 -20.10 16.07 -12.87
CA ALA A 143 -19.77 14.78 -13.49
C ALA A 143 -20.99 14.16 -14.18
N ARG A 144 -22.18 14.20 -13.57
CA ARG A 144 -23.42 13.70 -14.20
C ARG A 144 -23.74 14.47 -15.48
N THR A 145 -23.67 15.80 -15.46
CA THR A 145 -23.89 16.61 -16.67
C THR A 145 -22.91 16.24 -17.79
N TYR A 146 -21.65 15.97 -17.47
CA TYR A 146 -20.69 15.49 -18.46
C TYR A 146 -21.08 14.12 -19.02
N LEU A 147 -21.40 13.16 -18.14
CA LEU A 147 -21.76 11.79 -18.53
C LEU A 147 -23.04 11.73 -19.37
N GLU A 148 -24.05 12.54 -19.02
CA GLU A 148 -25.32 12.63 -19.78
C GLU A 148 -25.10 13.14 -21.21
N ARG A 149 -24.15 14.06 -21.42
CA ARG A 149 -23.85 14.61 -22.75
C ARG A 149 -23.13 13.62 -23.67
N HIS A 150 -22.33 12.71 -23.12
CA HIS A 150 -21.49 11.78 -23.89
C HIS A 150 -22.00 10.33 -23.80
N LEU A 151 -23.25 10.12 -23.36
CA LEU A 151 -23.78 8.80 -23.06
C LEU A 151 -23.82 7.86 -24.28
N ASP A 152 -24.01 8.41 -25.47
CA ASP A 152 -24.04 7.63 -26.71
C ASP A 152 -22.63 7.25 -27.21
N GLU A 153 -21.60 8.01 -26.84
CA GLU A 153 -20.21 7.73 -27.19
C GLU A 153 -19.67 6.50 -26.46
N PHE A 154 -20.23 6.18 -25.27
CA PHE A 154 -19.76 5.06 -24.46
C PHE A 154 -20.00 3.69 -25.08
N LYS A 155 -21.09 3.50 -25.85
CA LYS A 155 -21.51 2.15 -26.29
C LYS A 155 -20.42 1.40 -27.06
N GLY A 156 -19.73 2.08 -27.97
CA GLY A 156 -18.68 1.49 -28.82
C GLY A 156 -17.27 1.97 -28.48
N SER A 157 -17.08 2.64 -27.34
CA SER A 157 -15.76 3.17 -26.96
C SER A 157 -14.81 2.04 -26.56
N SER A 158 -13.53 2.19 -26.88
CA SER A 158 -12.48 1.32 -26.35
C SER A 158 -12.36 1.47 -24.82
N LEU A 159 -11.61 0.57 -24.17
CA LEU A 159 -11.38 0.68 -22.72
C LEU A 159 -10.76 2.05 -22.42
N ASP A 160 -9.66 2.41 -23.10
CA ASP A 160 -8.89 3.64 -22.85
C ASP A 160 -9.74 4.90 -23.02
N ASP A 161 -10.64 4.91 -24.01
CA ASP A 161 -11.59 6.00 -24.20
C ASP A 161 -12.59 6.08 -23.04
N LEU A 162 -13.10 4.93 -22.58
CA LEU A 162 -13.99 4.86 -21.43
C LEU A 162 -13.29 5.38 -20.15
N ILE A 163 -12.02 5.00 -19.94
CA ILE A 163 -11.18 5.53 -18.84
C ILE A 163 -11.09 7.05 -18.97
N CYS A 164 -10.80 7.54 -20.16
CA CYS A 164 -10.65 8.97 -20.45
C CYS A 164 -11.95 9.74 -20.13
N HIS A 165 -13.11 9.21 -20.51
CA HIS A 165 -14.41 9.79 -20.13
C HIS A 165 -14.63 9.77 -18.62
N GLY A 166 -14.28 8.68 -17.93
CA GLY A 166 -14.35 8.58 -16.47
C GLY A 166 -13.47 9.62 -15.77
N LEU A 167 -12.24 9.81 -16.24
CA LEU A 167 -11.30 10.81 -15.71
C LEU A 167 -11.75 12.25 -16.02
N LYS A 168 -12.25 12.52 -17.23
CA LYS A 168 -12.82 13.84 -17.59
C LYS A 168 -14.04 14.17 -16.73
N ALA A 169 -14.94 13.20 -16.53
CA ALA A 169 -16.08 13.34 -15.63
C ALA A 169 -15.62 13.63 -14.20
N LEU A 170 -14.62 12.89 -13.69
CA LEU A 170 -14.08 13.11 -12.36
C LEU A 170 -13.40 14.47 -12.22
N ASN A 171 -12.63 14.90 -13.23
CA ASN A 171 -11.95 16.19 -13.24
C ASN A 171 -12.95 17.35 -13.16
N SER A 172 -14.13 17.22 -13.75
CA SER A 172 -15.21 18.21 -13.61
C SER A 172 -15.74 18.38 -12.18
N THR A 173 -15.43 17.47 -11.26
CA THR A 173 -15.79 17.57 -9.84
C THR A 173 -14.76 18.35 -9.01
N LEU A 174 -13.56 18.59 -9.56
CA LEU A 174 -12.50 19.35 -8.91
C LEU A 174 -12.73 20.86 -9.04
N PRO A 175 -12.21 21.67 -8.10
CA PRO A 175 -12.17 23.12 -8.28
C PRO A 175 -11.11 23.48 -9.34
N ASN A 176 -11.30 24.58 -10.07
CA ASN A 176 -10.49 24.98 -11.23
C ASN A 176 -8.97 25.10 -10.96
N GLU A 177 -8.55 25.20 -9.71
CA GLU A 177 -7.15 25.37 -9.30
C GLU A 177 -6.41 24.04 -9.03
N VAL A 178 -7.10 22.90 -9.06
CA VAL A 178 -6.51 21.59 -8.70
C VAL A 178 -6.60 20.63 -9.88
N SER A 179 -5.44 20.24 -10.43
CA SER A 179 -5.33 19.16 -11.41
C SER A 179 -5.14 17.80 -10.73
N LEU A 180 -5.60 16.73 -11.40
CA LEU A 180 -5.32 15.35 -10.99
C LEU A 180 -3.80 15.12 -11.04
N ASN A 181 -3.13 15.15 -9.89
CA ASN A 181 -1.69 15.04 -9.81
C ASN A 181 -1.25 13.62 -9.47
N ILE A 182 -0.33 13.05 -10.27
CA ILE A 182 0.29 11.73 -10.05
C ILE A 182 1.44 11.81 -9.00
N LYS A 183 1.62 12.97 -8.36
CA LYS A 183 2.77 13.37 -7.53
C LYS A 183 3.00 12.62 -6.20
N ALA A 184 2.40 11.45 -5.95
CA ALA A 184 2.50 10.78 -4.65
C ALA A 184 3.97 10.52 -4.19
N TYR A 185 4.87 10.18 -5.12
CA TYR A 185 6.28 9.95 -4.80
C TYR A 185 7.10 11.25 -4.64
N VAL A 186 6.91 12.23 -5.53
CA VAL A 186 7.72 13.47 -5.53
C VAL A 186 7.48 14.32 -4.29
N THR A 187 6.32 14.20 -3.66
CA THR A 187 6.00 14.86 -2.38
C THR A 187 6.27 13.97 -1.16
N SER A 188 6.87 12.80 -1.34
CA SER A 188 7.09 11.85 -0.23
C SER A 188 8.31 12.19 0.60
N THR A 189 8.27 11.86 1.89
CA THR A 189 9.45 11.97 2.76
C THR A 189 10.62 11.12 2.27
N GLN A 190 10.34 9.98 1.61
CA GLN A 190 11.37 9.19 0.94
C GLN A 190 12.11 9.98 -0.15
N PHE A 191 11.40 10.77 -0.96
CA PHE A 191 12.04 11.60 -1.97
C PHE A 191 12.78 12.79 -1.35
N CYS A 192 12.17 13.46 -0.36
CA CYS A 192 12.75 14.65 0.25
C CYS A 192 14.00 14.34 1.10
N ASN A 193 13.99 13.24 1.86
CA ASN A 193 15.01 12.98 2.88
C ASN A 193 15.96 11.84 2.50
N TRP A 194 15.57 10.95 1.56
CA TRP A 194 16.27 9.69 1.28
C TRP A 194 16.58 9.49 -0.20
N HIS A 195 16.68 10.58 -0.95
CA HIS A 195 17.14 10.61 -2.34
C HIS A 195 18.52 11.23 -2.41
N PHE A 196 19.52 10.45 -2.86
CA PHE A 196 20.92 10.87 -2.88
C PHE A 196 21.57 10.57 -4.22
N SER A 197 22.46 11.45 -4.65
CA SER A 197 23.34 11.17 -5.79
C SER A 197 24.42 10.13 -5.41
N PRO A 198 24.99 9.37 -6.38
CA PRO A 198 26.06 8.43 -6.08
C PRO A 198 27.27 9.05 -5.37
N SER A 199 27.61 10.30 -5.72
CA SER A 199 28.68 11.07 -5.06
C SER A 199 28.34 11.41 -3.61
N GLU A 200 27.11 11.83 -3.32
CA GLU A 200 26.67 12.12 -1.95
C GLU A 200 26.72 10.88 -1.06
N LEU A 201 26.32 9.71 -1.59
CA LEU A 201 26.37 8.45 -0.84
C LEU A 201 27.80 8.04 -0.47
N VAL A 202 28.76 8.28 -1.36
CA VAL A 202 30.18 8.00 -1.07
C VAL A 202 30.67 8.90 0.06
N ASN A 203 30.35 10.20 -0.01
CA ASN A 203 30.73 11.17 1.01
C ASN A 203 30.11 10.84 2.38
N LEU A 204 28.81 10.54 2.43
CA LEU A 204 28.13 10.15 3.68
C LEU A 204 28.76 8.91 4.32
N ARG A 205 29.16 7.92 3.50
CA ARG A 205 29.82 6.71 4.00
C ARG A 205 31.23 6.98 4.51
N SER A 206 32.01 7.81 3.82
CA SER A 206 33.33 8.20 4.31
C SER A 206 33.22 9.01 5.61
N ASP A 207 32.23 9.89 5.72
CA ASP A 207 32.00 10.71 6.92
C ASP A 207 31.56 9.84 8.11
N CYS A 208 30.67 8.87 7.88
CA CYS A 208 30.25 7.91 8.89
C CYS A 208 31.42 7.04 9.37
N ASN A 209 32.22 6.50 8.44
CA ASN A 209 33.37 5.66 8.77
C ASN A 209 34.45 6.43 9.54
N THR A 210 34.79 7.65 9.12
CA THR A 210 35.76 8.49 9.84
C THR A 210 35.27 8.84 11.25
N THR A 211 33.97 9.07 11.43
CA THR A 211 33.36 9.30 12.74
C THR A 211 33.46 8.06 13.63
N ALA A 212 33.19 6.87 13.09
CA ALA A 212 33.31 5.62 13.82
C ALA A 212 34.77 5.30 14.20
N LEU A 213 35.73 5.51 13.29
CA LEU A 213 37.16 5.32 13.57
C LEU A 213 37.64 6.24 14.70
N LYS A 214 37.21 7.50 14.73
CA LYS A 214 37.52 8.44 15.83
C LYS A 214 36.99 7.94 17.18
N ARG A 215 35.79 7.36 17.21
CA ARG A 215 35.22 6.75 18.43
C ARG A 215 36.02 5.52 18.89
N LEU A 216 36.43 4.66 17.96
CA LEU A 216 37.25 3.49 18.29
C LEU A 216 38.62 3.90 18.82
N GLN A 217 39.23 4.94 18.25
CA GLN A 217 40.47 5.52 18.75
C GLN A 217 40.32 6.01 20.18
N SER A 218 39.25 6.77 20.49
CA SER A 218 39.05 7.29 21.84
C SER A 218 38.79 6.19 22.88
N ILE A 219 38.04 5.14 22.54
CA ILE A 219 37.83 3.99 23.44
C ILE A 219 39.16 3.31 23.75
N LYS A 220 39.99 3.07 22.73
CA LYS A 220 41.29 2.42 22.90
C LYS A 220 42.27 3.27 23.72
N GLU A 221 42.23 4.59 23.57
CA GLU A 221 43.00 5.52 24.41
C GLU A 221 42.59 5.46 25.89
N VAL A 222 41.30 5.29 26.18
CA VAL A 222 40.80 5.13 27.56
C VAL A 222 41.21 3.78 28.15
N GLU A 223 41.12 2.70 27.39
CA GLU A 223 41.53 1.36 27.84
C GLU A 223 43.03 1.30 28.19
N ILE A 224 43.89 1.93 27.39
CA ILE A 224 45.34 1.98 27.63
C ILE A 224 45.66 2.80 28.89
N LYS A 225 44.98 3.93 29.11
CA LYS A 225 45.14 4.72 30.35
C LYS A 225 44.76 3.93 31.60
N ASN A 226 43.80 3.02 31.50
CA ASN A 226 43.36 2.20 32.63
C ASN A 226 44.28 1.00 32.91
N THR A 227 45.09 0.57 31.94
CA THR A 227 45.93 -0.64 32.04
C THR A 227 47.40 -0.39 32.40
N ASN A 228 47.87 0.88 32.43
CA ASN A 228 49.26 1.24 32.77
C ASN A 228 50.35 0.45 32.01
N GLU A 229 50.08 -0.03 30.80
CA GLU A 229 51.08 -0.69 29.97
C GLU A 229 51.78 0.33 29.06
N ASN A 230 53.08 0.53 29.29
CA ASN A 230 53.97 1.26 28.39
C ASN A 230 54.25 0.40 27.14
N VAL A 231 53.40 0.50 26.13
CA VAL A 231 53.66 -0.14 24.83
C VAL A 231 53.94 0.93 23.78
N ASN A 232 55.22 1.10 23.47
CA ASN A 232 55.74 1.89 22.35
C ASN A 232 55.49 1.21 20.98
N ASN A 233 54.27 0.70 20.73
CA ASN A 233 53.88 0.24 19.40
C ASN A 233 52.80 1.15 18.85
N THR A 234 53.15 1.81 17.74
CA THR A 234 52.30 2.65 16.88
C THR A 234 50.83 2.21 16.87
N LEU A 235 49.97 3.02 17.50
CA LEU A 235 48.51 2.88 17.50
C LEU A 235 47.96 3.04 16.08
N THR A 236 47.90 1.95 15.31
CA THR A 236 47.00 1.89 14.15
C THR A 236 45.78 1.09 14.58
N VAL A 237 44.66 1.79 14.78
CA VAL A 237 43.35 1.13 14.86
C VAL A 237 43.05 0.65 13.44
N VAL A 238 43.21 -0.64 13.18
CA VAL A 238 42.84 -1.26 11.90
C VAL A 238 41.31 -1.39 11.91
N GLY A 239 40.63 -0.35 11.42
CA GLY A 239 39.19 -0.40 11.17
C GLY A 239 38.88 -0.87 9.76
N LEU A 240 37.59 -1.02 9.47
CA LEU A 240 37.10 -1.40 8.15
C LEU A 240 37.14 -0.19 7.21
N ASP A 241 37.46 -0.45 5.95
CA ASP A 241 37.32 0.54 4.88
C ASP A 241 35.84 0.71 4.47
N PRO A 242 35.38 1.89 4.00
CA PRO A 242 33.98 2.10 3.62
C PRO A 242 33.45 1.09 2.59
N ASP A 243 34.30 0.63 1.66
CA ASP A 243 33.92 -0.40 0.69
C ASP A 243 33.75 -1.78 1.33
N GLN A 244 34.55 -2.09 2.36
CA GLN A 244 34.42 -3.33 3.12
C GLN A 244 33.13 -3.32 3.93
N GLU A 245 32.82 -2.21 4.62
CA GLU A 245 31.53 -2.05 5.31
C GLU A 245 30.35 -2.21 4.35
N PHE A 246 30.41 -1.56 3.18
CA PHE A 246 29.36 -1.67 2.19
C PHE A 246 29.16 -3.11 1.68
N LYS A 247 30.26 -3.87 1.49
CA LYS A 247 30.19 -5.30 1.14
C LYS A 247 29.52 -6.11 2.25
N ILE A 248 29.82 -5.84 3.52
CA ILE A 248 29.19 -6.50 4.66
C ILE A 248 27.69 -6.20 4.67
N ILE A 249 27.29 -4.93 4.54
CA ILE A 249 25.88 -4.52 4.49
C ILE A 249 25.16 -5.25 3.35
N LYS A 250 25.75 -5.30 2.15
CA LYS A 250 25.17 -6.01 0.99
C LYS A 250 25.02 -7.51 1.26
N HIS A 251 25.98 -8.13 1.94
CA HIS A 251 25.91 -9.53 2.34
C HIS A 251 24.76 -9.78 3.32
N TYR A 252 24.56 -8.92 4.32
CA TYR A 252 23.47 -9.06 5.28
C TYR A 252 22.08 -8.80 4.68
N VAL A 253 21.96 -7.91 3.67
CA VAL A 253 20.71 -7.78 2.90
C VAL A 253 20.36 -9.11 2.21
N TYR A 254 21.35 -9.82 1.66
CA TYR A 254 21.14 -11.15 1.07
C TYR A 254 20.75 -12.19 2.13
N LEU A 255 21.42 -12.21 3.29
CA LEU A 255 21.03 -13.10 4.41
C LEU A 255 19.62 -12.82 4.92
N MET A 256 19.21 -11.55 4.94
CA MET A 256 17.84 -11.15 5.30
C MET A 256 16.83 -11.74 4.35
N LYS A 257 17.12 -11.81 3.04
CA LYS A 257 16.23 -12.42 2.06
C LYS A 257 16.07 -13.92 2.31
N ILE A 258 17.17 -14.62 2.59
CA ILE A 258 17.14 -16.04 2.95
C ILE A 258 16.30 -16.27 4.22
N LEU A 259 16.41 -15.38 5.21
CA LEU A 259 15.61 -15.47 6.42
C LEU A 259 14.13 -15.19 6.12
N PHE A 260 13.83 -14.15 5.34
CA PHE A 260 12.48 -13.79 4.91
C PHE A 260 11.77 -14.96 4.20
N ASP A 261 12.48 -15.68 3.32
CA ASP A 261 11.91 -16.81 2.58
C ASP A 261 11.57 -18.01 3.48
N LYS A 262 12.06 -18.05 4.73
CA LYS A 262 11.69 -19.09 5.73
C LYS A 262 10.36 -18.83 6.42
N PHE A 263 9.80 -17.63 6.30
CA PHE A 263 8.48 -17.31 6.86
C PHE A 263 7.38 -17.86 5.94
N THR A 264 7.01 -19.12 6.14
CA THR A 264 5.94 -19.79 5.38
C THR A 264 4.59 -19.78 6.09
N THR A 265 4.55 -19.63 7.41
CA THR A 265 3.33 -19.69 8.22
C THR A 265 3.32 -18.63 9.32
N PRO A 266 2.74 -17.44 9.11
CA PRO A 266 2.15 -16.94 7.86
C PRO A 266 3.20 -16.52 6.84
N GLN A 267 2.87 -16.63 5.55
CA GLN A 267 3.73 -16.12 4.48
C GLN A 267 3.77 -14.59 4.50
N LEU A 268 4.97 -14.03 4.58
CA LEU A 268 5.16 -12.58 4.55
C LEU A 268 4.98 -12.02 3.12
N PRO A 269 4.26 -10.89 2.94
CA PRO A 269 4.23 -10.18 1.67
C PRO A 269 5.63 -9.70 1.24
N ASN A 270 5.93 -9.76 -0.07
CA ASN A 270 7.22 -9.28 -0.60
C ASN A 270 7.51 -7.80 -0.27
N GLU A 271 6.46 -6.99 -0.10
CA GLU A 271 6.57 -5.59 0.32
C GLU A 271 7.29 -5.46 1.66
N VAL A 272 7.04 -6.35 2.62
CA VAL A 272 7.71 -6.35 3.94
C VAL A 272 9.23 -6.41 3.79
N TYR A 273 9.73 -7.25 2.89
CA TYR A 273 11.17 -7.31 2.60
C TYR A 273 11.68 -6.02 1.96
N GLY A 274 10.90 -5.38 1.07
CA GLY A 274 11.24 -4.09 0.49
C GLY A 274 11.40 -2.98 1.54
N PHE A 275 10.50 -2.93 2.52
CA PHE A 275 10.59 -2.03 3.67
C PHE A 275 11.84 -2.36 4.52
N ALA A 276 12.02 -3.62 4.91
CA ALA A 276 13.12 -4.06 5.76
C ALA A 276 14.50 -3.78 5.12
N ALA A 277 14.68 -4.09 3.83
CA ALA A 277 15.89 -3.81 3.08
C ALA A 277 16.18 -2.31 2.96
N THR A 278 15.15 -1.48 2.87
CA THR A 278 15.29 -0.03 2.82
C THR A 278 15.69 0.53 4.18
N TYR A 279 15.03 0.12 5.26
CA TYR A 279 15.38 0.52 6.63
C TYR A 279 16.83 0.15 6.97
N PHE A 280 17.22 -1.09 6.66
CA PHE A 280 18.57 -1.57 6.91
C PHE A 280 19.62 -0.73 6.18
N LYS A 281 19.40 -0.43 4.90
CA LYS A 281 20.32 0.44 4.13
C LYS A 281 20.36 1.87 4.67
N ARG A 282 19.20 2.45 5.01
CA ARG A 282 19.09 3.81 5.57
C ARG A 282 19.81 3.94 6.90
N PHE A 283 19.65 2.94 7.78
CA PHE A 283 20.30 2.90 9.08
C PHE A 283 21.83 3.01 8.96
N TYR A 284 22.43 2.22 8.05
CA TYR A 284 23.88 2.19 7.82
C TYR A 284 24.41 3.32 6.90
N LEU A 285 23.60 4.33 6.58
CA LEU A 285 24.14 5.58 6.02
C LEU A 285 24.71 6.48 7.12
N ASN A 286 24.12 6.44 8.32
CA ASN A 286 24.50 7.29 9.44
C ASN A 286 25.23 6.51 10.55
N HIS A 287 25.19 5.18 10.52
CA HIS A 287 25.82 4.30 11.51
C HIS A 287 26.79 3.33 10.85
N SER A 288 27.90 3.01 11.53
CA SER A 288 28.90 2.06 11.05
C SER A 288 28.58 0.64 11.53
N VAL A 289 29.01 -0.34 10.73
CA VAL A 289 29.00 -1.78 11.08
C VAL A 289 29.87 -2.09 12.30
N MET A 290 30.86 -1.25 12.59
CA MET A 290 31.76 -1.39 13.74
C MET A 290 31.05 -1.10 15.06
N ASP A 291 30.08 -0.17 15.05
CA ASP A 291 29.30 0.22 16.22
C ASP A 291 28.08 -0.71 16.41
N PHE A 292 27.41 -1.06 15.30
CA PHE A 292 26.16 -1.82 15.33
C PHE A 292 26.26 -3.08 14.49
N TYR A 293 26.07 -4.23 15.15
CA TYR A 293 26.19 -5.52 14.49
C TYR A 293 25.05 -5.77 13.49
N PRO A 294 25.34 -6.02 12.20
CA PRO A 294 24.35 -6.16 11.12
C PRO A 294 23.27 -7.19 11.34
N ARG A 295 23.59 -8.33 11.97
CA ARG A 295 22.61 -9.39 12.22
C ARG A 295 21.48 -8.90 13.13
N ASP A 296 21.84 -8.13 14.14
CA ASP A 296 20.94 -7.69 15.19
C ASP A 296 19.99 -6.62 14.63
N ILE A 297 20.55 -5.64 13.91
CA ILE A 297 19.77 -4.60 13.23
C ILE A 297 18.86 -5.18 12.14
N MET A 298 19.34 -6.17 11.37
CA MET A 298 18.57 -6.83 10.31
C MET A 298 17.28 -7.46 10.86
N LEU A 299 17.33 -8.12 12.02
CA LEU A 299 16.15 -8.72 12.65
C LEU A 299 15.15 -7.66 13.10
N THR A 300 15.63 -6.58 13.71
CA THR A 300 14.80 -5.45 14.13
C THR A 300 14.16 -4.75 12.93
N CYS A 301 14.91 -4.52 11.84
CA CYS A 301 14.37 -3.94 10.61
C CYS A 301 13.25 -4.80 10.03
N LEU A 302 13.41 -6.12 9.99
CA LEU A 302 12.39 -7.03 9.47
C LEU A 302 11.13 -7.03 10.35
N TYR A 303 11.30 -7.02 11.67
CA TYR A 303 10.17 -6.95 12.61
C TYR A 303 9.40 -5.63 12.53
N VAL A 304 10.10 -4.49 12.51
CA VAL A 304 9.48 -3.15 12.35
C VAL A 304 8.82 -3.01 10.97
N ALA A 305 9.42 -3.57 9.92
CA ALA A 305 8.82 -3.59 8.58
C ALA A 305 7.48 -4.33 8.54
N CYS A 306 7.32 -5.43 9.28
CA CYS A 306 6.02 -6.11 9.41
C CYS A 306 4.95 -5.17 9.95
N LYS A 307 5.27 -4.37 10.97
CA LYS A 307 4.34 -3.38 11.54
C LYS A 307 4.03 -2.24 10.57
N ALA A 308 5.04 -1.76 9.83
CA ALA A 308 4.89 -0.63 8.91
C ALA A 308 4.18 -0.98 7.59
N ALA A 309 4.29 -2.23 7.12
CA ALA A 309 3.67 -2.71 5.89
C ALA A 309 2.27 -3.34 6.13
N ASP A 310 1.55 -2.88 7.16
CA ASP A 310 0.21 -3.37 7.54
C ASP A 310 0.08 -4.89 7.73
N PHE A 311 1.18 -5.58 8.05
CA PHE A 311 1.21 -7.02 8.34
C PHE A 311 1.84 -7.31 9.72
N PRO A 312 1.27 -6.79 10.83
CA PRO A 312 1.88 -6.92 12.14
C PRO A 312 1.88 -8.38 12.62
N ILE A 313 3.06 -8.91 12.91
CA ILE A 313 3.25 -10.23 13.52
C ILE A 313 3.61 -10.04 15.00
N GLY A 314 3.05 -10.89 15.87
CA GLY A 314 3.44 -10.93 17.28
C GLY A 314 4.91 -11.33 17.46
N LEU A 315 5.62 -10.73 18.42
CA LEU A 315 7.05 -10.96 18.61
C LEU A 315 7.40 -12.45 18.80
N GLN A 316 6.61 -13.18 19.58
CA GLN A 316 6.83 -14.61 19.81
C GLN A 316 6.70 -15.44 18.53
N THR A 317 5.70 -15.10 17.69
CA THR A 317 5.51 -15.73 16.39
C THR A 317 6.64 -15.37 15.43
N PHE A 318 7.16 -14.14 15.47
CA PHE A 318 8.29 -13.75 14.64
C PHE A 318 9.57 -14.53 14.98
N ILE A 319 9.83 -14.71 16.29
CA ILE A 319 11.07 -15.32 16.79
C ILE A 319 11.06 -16.85 16.65
N SER A 320 9.89 -17.49 16.65
CA SER A 320 9.80 -18.94 16.45
C SER A 320 10.42 -19.39 15.13
N HIS A 321 10.45 -18.53 14.12
CA HIS A 321 11.09 -18.77 12.82
C HIS A 321 12.62 -18.59 12.81
N ILE A 322 13.20 -18.02 13.88
CA ILE A 322 14.64 -17.80 13.99
C ILE A 322 15.28 -19.03 14.68
N PRO A 323 16.24 -19.71 14.03
CA PRO A 323 16.90 -20.85 14.64
C PRO A 323 17.93 -20.38 15.69
N ARG A 324 17.74 -20.83 16.94
CA ARG A 324 18.62 -20.63 18.12
C ARG A 324 18.54 -19.23 18.76
N ASN A 325 18.85 -19.17 20.06
CA ASN A 325 18.95 -17.93 20.86
C ASN A 325 17.70 -17.02 20.84
N GLN A 326 16.52 -17.63 20.84
CA GLN A 326 15.23 -16.94 20.71
C GLN A 326 15.01 -15.87 21.79
N GLU A 327 15.30 -16.18 23.06
CA GLU A 327 15.14 -15.23 24.17
C GLU A 327 16.02 -13.98 24.01
N ARG A 328 17.29 -14.17 23.63
CA ARG A 328 18.22 -13.06 23.37
C ARG A 328 17.70 -12.17 22.25
N TYR A 329 17.24 -12.75 21.14
CA TYR A 329 16.70 -11.98 20.02
C TYR A 329 15.39 -11.29 20.37
N SER A 330 14.57 -11.86 21.25
CA SER A 330 13.36 -11.21 21.77
C SER A 330 13.66 -9.92 22.49
N TYR A 331 14.60 -9.98 23.44
CA TYR A 331 15.04 -8.81 24.18
C TYR A 331 15.70 -7.77 23.27
N LEU A 332 16.54 -8.23 22.35
CA LEU A 332 17.26 -7.35 21.44
C LEU A 332 16.31 -6.58 20.51
N VAL A 333 15.34 -7.26 19.88
CA VAL A 333 14.39 -6.64 18.96
C VAL A 333 13.55 -5.59 19.69
N LEU A 334 13.08 -5.90 20.91
CA LEU A 334 12.30 -4.95 21.73
C LEU A 334 13.11 -3.71 22.10
N ASN A 335 14.36 -3.87 22.54
CA ASN A 335 15.18 -2.75 22.97
C ASN A 335 15.68 -1.87 21.82
N SER A 336 15.95 -2.48 20.66
CA SER A 336 16.46 -1.77 19.49
C SER A 336 15.36 -1.19 18.60
N GLU A 337 14.09 -1.58 18.80
CA GLU A 337 12.97 -1.13 17.99
C GLU A 337 12.83 0.41 17.99
N LEU A 338 12.78 1.04 19.16
CA LEU A 338 12.64 2.50 19.27
C LEU A 338 13.87 3.21 18.69
N PHE A 339 15.07 2.72 19.02
CA PHE A 339 16.32 3.27 18.54
C PHE A 339 16.43 3.24 17.01
N LEU A 340 15.96 2.14 16.37
CA LEU A 340 15.90 2.05 14.92
C LEU A 340 14.94 3.09 14.33
N MET A 341 13.75 3.27 14.92
CA MET A 341 12.79 4.27 14.42
C MET A 341 13.34 5.70 14.52
N GLU A 342 14.01 6.02 15.63
CA GLU A 342 14.66 7.31 15.83
C GLU A 342 15.79 7.54 14.81
N SER A 343 16.62 6.51 14.56
CA SER A 343 17.70 6.56 13.57
C SER A 343 17.21 6.78 12.14
N LEU A 344 15.98 6.37 11.85
CA LEU A 344 15.32 6.58 10.55
C LEU A 344 14.55 7.92 10.51
N GLY A 345 14.60 8.74 11.55
CA GLY A 345 13.84 9.99 11.63
C GLY A 345 12.32 9.78 11.62
N TYR A 346 11.86 8.58 12.03
CA TYR A 346 10.47 8.15 11.91
C TYR A 346 9.91 8.11 10.48
N ASP A 347 10.77 8.16 9.44
CA ASP A 347 10.39 8.01 8.03
C ASP A 347 10.18 6.52 7.67
N LEU A 348 9.11 5.94 8.21
CA LEU A 348 8.79 4.52 8.05
C LEU A 348 8.13 4.20 6.70
N TRP A 349 7.42 5.14 6.08
CA TRP A 349 6.77 4.85 4.80
C TRP A 349 7.79 4.73 3.66
N VAL A 350 7.72 3.62 2.91
CA VAL A 350 8.62 3.33 1.79
C VAL A 350 7.83 2.89 0.56
N TYR A 351 8.03 3.59 -0.55
CA TYR A 351 7.68 3.15 -1.89
C TYR A 351 8.64 2.04 -2.32
N THR A 352 8.16 0.80 -2.28
CA THR A 352 8.97 -0.37 -2.63
C THR A 352 9.00 -0.59 -4.14
N PRO A 353 10.11 -1.14 -4.69
CA PRO A 353 10.17 -1.48 -6.11
C PRO A 353 9.21 -2.63 -6.47
N TYR A 354 8.71 -3.38 -5.49
CA TYR A 354 7.79 -4.50 -5.73
C TYR A 354 6.47 -4.04 -6.33
N GLN A 355 5.94 -2.88 -5.92
CA GLN A 355 4.71 -2.32 -6.49
C GLN A 355 4.91 -1.93 -7.95
N ALA A 356 6.01 -1.24 -8.26
CA ALA A 356 6.36 -0.87 -9.64
C ALA A 356 6.66 -2.10 -10.50
N LEU A 357 7.38 -3.09 -9.97
CA LEU A 357 7.67 -4.35 -10.66
C LEU A 357 6.39 -5.14 -10.92
N THR A 358 5.46 -5.18 -9.96
CA THR A 358 4.16 -5.85 -10.15
C THR A 358 3.39 -5.16 -11.26
N GLY A 359 3.34 -3.81 -11.27
CA GLY A 359 2.80 -3.04 -12.38
C GLY A 359 3.46 -3.38 -13.72
N PHE A 360 4.80 -3.42 -13.77
CA PHE A 360 5.55 -3.75 -14.99
C PHE A 360 5.35 -5.21 -15.45
N VAL A 361 5.28 -6.16 -14.53
CA VAL A 361 5.01 -7.58 -14.86
C VAL A 361 3.59 -7.71 -15.39
N ILE A 362 2.63 -7.00 -14.80
CA ILE A 362 1.27 -6.90 -15.32
C ILE A 362 1.30 -6.32 -16.74
N ASP A 363 2.06 -5.25 -16.99
CA ASP A 363 2.20 -4.65 -18.33
C ASP A 363 2.83 -5.63 -19.33
N LEU A 364 3.83 -6.42 -18.91
CA LEU A 364 4.48 -7.44 -19.76
C LEU A 364 3.56 -8.61 -20.08
N VAL A 365 2.81 -9.10 -19.09
CA VAL A 365 1.81 -10.16 -19.28
C VAL A 365 0.71 -9.66 -20.22
N ALA A 366 0.27 -8.41 -20.04
CA ALA A 366 -0.68 -7.77 -20.95
C ALA A 366 -0.13 -7.66 -22.39
N TYR A 367 1.18 -7.44 -22.55
CA TYR A 367 1.83 -7.39 -23.86
C TYR A 367 1.95 -8.77 -24.53
N GLN A 368 2.31 -9.82 -23.77
CA GLN A 368 2.55 -11.17 -24.30
C GLN A 368 1.27 -11.91 -24.70
N VAL A 369 0.14 -11.61 -24.04
CA VAL A 369 -1.15 -12.27 -24.32
C VAL A 369 -1.81 -11.75 -25.61
N GLY A 370 -1.31 -10.66 -26.20
CA GLY A 370 -1.75 -10.20 -27.53
C GLY A 370 -3.24 -9.88 -27.57
N ASN A 371 -3.59 -8.65 -27.15
CA ASN A 371 -4.93 -8.23 -26.70
C ASN A 371 -5.28 -8.89 -25.35
N PHE A 372 -5.42 -8.07 -24.31
CA PHE A 372 -6.49 -8.10 -23.29
C PHE A 372 -6.02 -7.35 -22.01
N TYR A 373 -6.25 -6.02 -22.04
CA TYR A 373 -6.63 -5.08 -20.96
C TYR A 373 -5.72 -4.72 -19.77
N TYR A 374 -5.61 -3.39 -19.61
CA TYR A 374 -4.87 -2.60 -18.64
C TYR A 374 -5.29 -2.79 -17.18
N PHE A 375 -4.30 -2.92 -16.28
CA PHE A 375 -4.48 -2.86 -14.82
C PHE A 375 -3.75 -1.62 -14.24
N ILE A 376 -4.39 -0.45 -14.31
CA ILE A 376 -4.02 0.74 -13.53
C ILE A 376 -5.22 1.12 -12.67
N TYR A 377 -5.34 0.58 -11.44
CA TYR A 377 -6.28 1.02 -10.38
C TYR A 377 -7.68 1.48 -10.84
N LEU A 378 -8.15 0.84 -11.90
CA LEU A 378 -9.43 0.97 -12.54
C LEU A 378 -9.93 -0.46 -12.51
N ILE A 379 -10.97 -0.73 -11.74
CA ILE A 379 -11.67 -1.99 -11.88
C ILE A 379 -12.43 -1.87 -13.19
N ALA A 380 -11.72 -2.07 -14.30
CA ALA A 380 -12.25 -2.38 -15.62
C ALA A 380 -12.45 -3.88 -15.62
N LEU A 381 -13.65 -4.30 -15.23
CA LEU A 381 -14.00 -5.71 -15.22
C LEU A 381 -14.15 -6.18 -16.65
N MET A 382 -13.41 -7.24 -16.93
CA MET A 382 -13.08 -7.64 -18.27
C MET A 382 -13.48 -9.10 -18.47
N SER A 383 -14.16 -9.31 -19.58
CA SER A 383 -14.84 -10.51 -20.04
C SER A 383 -13.90 -11.70 -20.23
N TYR A 384 -14.37 -12.88 -19.82
CA TYR A 384 -13.80 -14.17 -20.23
C TYR A 384 -14.05 -14.38 -21.73
N GLN A 385 -12.98 -14.55 -22.51
CA GLN A 385 -12.96 -15.42 -23.70
C GLN A 385 -11.76 -16.35 -23.60
#